data_AF-A0A1H0PZW1-F1
#
_entry.id   AF-A0A1H0PZW1-F1
#
_cell.length_a   1.000
_cell.length_b   1.000
_cell.length_c   1.000
_cell.angle_alpha   90.00
_cell.angle_beta   90.00
_cell.angle_gamma   90.00
#
_symmetry.space_group_name_H-M   'P 1'
#
loop_
_entity.id
_entity.type
_entity.pdbx_description
1 polymer ?
#
loop_
_entity_poly.entity_id
_entity_poly.type
_entity_poly.pdbx_seq_one_letter_code
_entity_poly.pdbx_strand_id
1 'polypeptide(L)'
;MDPADEKLDAIEERLKDDRDYEPEEEEESFDMSHERNESARNVVDFQSAASARESSTVTNMKMKVIVIEPKTFDDAQQVANNLREKKPVVINFEKTEADDAKRIIDFISGTTYALNGEIKKVGHNVFLCAPSNVNVSYTEEEKKVSAEMPWLKK
;
A
#
# COMPACT_ATOMS: atom_id res chain seq x y z
N MET A 1 6.16 -64.29 17.35
CA MET A 1 6.24 -62.93 16.79
C MET A 1 5.57 -62.02 17.78
N ASP A 2 6.30 -61.01 18.26
CA ASP A 2 5.82 -60.07 19.27
C ASP A 2 4.96 -58.99 18.56
N PRO A 3 3.76 -58.63 19.05
CA PRO A 3 2.90 -57.62 18.43
C PRO A 3 3.50 -56.19 18.40
N ALA A 4 4.66 -55.98 19.04
CA ALA A 4 5.42 -54.73 18.94
C ALA A 4 6.27 -54.64 17.65
N ASP A 5 6.71 -55.77 17.10
CA ASP A 5 7.59 -55.81 15.93
C ASP A 5 6.83 -55.48 14.63
N GLU A 6 5.58 -55.93 14.50
CA GLU A 6 4.71 -55.61 13.35
C GLU A 6 4.40 -54.10 13.22
N LYS A 7 4.45 -53.35 14.33
CA LYS A 7 4.19 -51.91 14.31
C LYS A 7 5.40 -51.09 13.87
N LEU A 8 6.60 -51.61 14.07
CA LEU A 8 7.84 -50.95 13.64
C LEU A 8 8.01 -51.08 12.12
N ASP A 9 7.70 -52.25 11.55
CA ASP A 9 7.73 -52.47 10.10
C ASP A 9 6.74 -51.57 9.36
N ALA A 10 5.54 -51.38 9.91
CA ALA A 10 4.52 -50.49 9.32
C ALA A 10 4.90 -48.98 9.37
N ILE A 11 5.77 -48.58 10.30
CA ILE A 11 6.26 -47.19 10.40
C ILE A 11 7.44 -46.98 9.44
N GLU A 12 8.34 -47.95 9.31
CA GLU A 12 9.45 -47.90 8.34
C GLU A 12 8.95 -47.90 6.88
N GLU A 13 7.87 -48.63 6.58
CA GLU A 13 7.28 -48.66 5.25
C GLU A 13 6.66 -47.30 4.88
N ARG A 14 6.04 -46.62 5.84
CA ARG A 14 5.46 -45.28 5.65
C ARG A 14 6.50 -44.16 5.52
N LEU A 15 7.69 -44.34 6.11
CA LEU A 15 8.80 -43.39 6.00
C LEU A 15 9.64 -43.56 4.72
N LYS A 16 9.44 -44.64 3.95
CA LYS A 16 10.11 -44.84 2.66
C LYS A 16 9.44 -44.06 1.51
N ASP A 17 8.14 -43.78 1.63
CA ASP A 17 7.35 -43.09 0.59
C ASP A 17 7.66 -41.58 0.49
N ASP A 18 8.17 -40.96 1.56
CA ASP A 18 8.45 -39.51 1.61
C ASP A 18 9.83 -39.11 1.03
N ARG A 19 10.62 -40.04 0.47
CA ARG A 19 11.99 -39.75 -0.01
C ARG A 19 12.18 -39.56 -1.51
N ASP A 20 11.13 -39.73 -2.31
CA ASP A 20 11.19 -39.60 -3.77
C ASP A 20 10.60 -38.26 -4.27
N TYR A 21 10.81 -37.16 -3.52
CA TYR A 21 10.55 -35.82 -4.03
C TYR A 21 11.85 -35.22 -4.60
N GLU A 22 12.10 -35.45 -5.89
CA GLU A 22 13.04 -34.65 -6.66
C GLU A 22 12.36 -33.31 -7.01
N PRO A 23 12.89 -32.15 -6.58
CA PRO A 23 12.40 -30.88 -7.07
C PRO A 23 12.81 -30.72 -8.54
N GLU A 24 11.83 -30.75 -9.45
CA GLU A 24 12.01 -30.32 -10.83
C GLU A 24 12.25 -28.80 -10.83
N GLU A 25 13.49 -28.38 -11.14
CA GLU A 25 13.82 -26.97 -11.40
C GLU A 25 13.22 -26.56 -12.75
N GLU A 26 11.94 -26.18 -12.76
CA GLU A 26 11.33 -25.49 -13.91
C GLU A 26 11.84 -24.04 -13.93
N GLU A 27 12.87 -23.78 -14.74
CA GLU A 27 13.25 -22.42 -15.13
C GLU A 27 12.15 -21.81 -16.03
N GLU A 28 11.12 -21.21 -15.43
CA GLU A 28 10.18 -20.36 -16.17
C GLU A 28 10.90 -19.08 -16.63
N SER A 29 11.30 -19.05 -17.90
CA SER A 29 11.70 -17.82 -18.58
C SER A 29 10.48 -16.92 -18.79
N PHE A 30 10.23 -16.01 -17.85
CA PHE A 30 9.14 -15.03 -17.95
C PHE A 30 9.50 -13.93 -18.96
N ASP A 31 9.03 -14.06 -20.21
CA ASP A 31 9.16 -13.04 -21.25
C ASP A 31 8.23 -11.85 -20.95
N MET A 32 8.81 -10.77 -20.41
CA MET A 32 8.09 -9.52 -20.18
C MET A 32 8.03 -8.65 -21.44
N SER A 33 7.15 -8.99 -22.37
CA SER A 33 6.67 -8.02 -23.37
C SER A 33 5.66 -7.06 -22.72
N HIS A 34 6.16 -5.98 -22.12
CA HIS A 34 5.32 -4.87 -21.66
C HIS A 34 4.75 -4.10 -22.88
N GLU A 35 3.57 -4.52 -23.35
CA GLU A 35 2.70 -3.67 -24.16
C GLU A 35 2.20 -2.51 -23.28
N ARG A 36 2.75 -1.33 -23.56
CA ARG A 36 2.43 -0.07 -22.91
C ARG A 36 0.97 0.31 -23.22
N ASN A 37 0.03 -0.09 -22.37
CA ASN A 37 -1.34 0.40 -22.43
C ASN A 37 -1.40 1.81 -21.84
N GLU A 38 -1.45 2.80 -22.73
CA GLU A 38 -1.52 4.22 -22.45
C GLU A 38 -2.98 4.65 -22.27
N SER A 39 -3.55 4.48 -21.08
CA SER A 39 -4.89 5.00 -20.79
C SER A 39 -5.05 5.51 -19.36
N ALA A 40 -5.48 6.78 -19.29
CA ALA A 40 -5.94 7.54 -18.12
C ALA A 40 -4.88 7.99 -17.09
N ARG A 41 -3.95 8.86 -17.51
CA ARG A 41 -3.08 9.61 -16.60
C ARG A 41 -3.82 10.82 -16.01
N ASN A 42 -4.45 10.66 -14.84
CA ASN A 42 -4.82 11.80 -14.00
C ASN A 42 -3.60 12.24 -13.16
N VAL A 43 -2.81 13.17 -13.71
CA VAL A 43 -1.66 13.77 -13.01
C VAL A 43 -1.97 15.25 -12.80
N VAL A 44 -2.04 15.69 -11.55
CA VAL A 44 -2.13 17.12 -11.21
C VAL A 44 -0.72 17.67 -10.96
N ASP A 45 -0.35 18.72 -11.69
CA ASP A 45 0.91 19.47 -11.52
C ASP A 45 0.63 20.69 -10.63
N PHE A 46 1.17 20.70 -9.41
CA PHE A 46 1.05 21.85 -8.51
C PHE A 46 2.11 22.89 -8.88
N GLN A 47 1.76 23.81 -9.79
CA GLN A 47 2.60 24.97 -10.09
C GLN A 47 2.39 26.04 -9.02
N SER A 48 3.33 26.14 -8.08
CA SER A 48 3.42 27.24 -7.13
C SER A 48 3.79 28.54 -7.86
N ALA A 49 2.84 29.47 -7.95
CA ALA A 49 2.98 30.80 -8.59
C ALA A 49 3.81 31.80 -7.76
N ALA A 50 4.91 31.35 -7.17
CA ALA A 50 5.82 32.21 -6.41
C ALA A 50 7.25 31.70 -6.57
N SER A 51 7.96 32.16 -7.62
CA SER A 51 9.43 32.27 -7.64
C SER A 51 9.90 32.84 -8.99
N ALA A 52 9.70 34.15 -9.17
CA ALA A 52 10.56 34.94 -10.04
C ALA A 52 11.39 35.84 -9.13
N ARG A 53 12.48 35.31 -8.54
CA ARG A 53 13.68 36.03 -8.05
C ARG A 53 14.64 35.05 -7.36
N GLU A 54 15.90 35.15 -7.79
CA GLU A 54 17.12 34.64 -7.15
C GLU A 54 17.41 33.14 -7.09
N SER A 55 18.20 32.73 -8.09
CA SER A 55 19.33 31.80 -8.05
C SER A 55 19.70 31.23 -6.68
N SER A 56 19.04 30.14 -6.31
CA SER A 56 19.68 29.02 -5.64
C SER A 56 19.42 27.81 -6.52
N THR A 57 20.45 26.99 -6.75
CA THR A 57 20.39 25.76 -7.52
C THR A 57 19.59 24.71 -6.74
N VAL A 58 18.34 25.02 -6.39
CA VAL A 58 17.36 24.04 -5.96
C VAL A 58 16.99 23.32 -7.23
N THR A 59 17.62 22.16 -7.44
CA THR A 59 17.08 21.16 -8.35
C THR A 59 15.62 21.00 -7.96
N ASN A 60 14.74 21.53 -8.80
CA ASN A 60 13.30 21.54 -8.58
C ASN A 60 12.83 20.08 -8.66
N MET A 61 13.02 19.34 -7.58
CA MET A 61 12.80 17.91 -7.49
C MET A 61 11.29 17.72 -7.43
N LYS A 62 10.67 17.68 -8.62
CA LYS A 62 9.23 17.48 -8.77
C LYS A 62 8.87 16.12 -8.17
N MET A 63 8.33 16.13 -6.95
CA MET A 63 7.82 14.92 -6.32
C MET A 63 6.54 14.48 -7.03
N LYS A 64 6.54 13.27 -7.57
CA LYS A 64 5.38 12.68 -8.22
C LYS A 64 4.53 11.96 -7.17
N VAL A 65 3.35 12.49 -6.90
CA VAL A 65 2.33 11.84 -6.06
C VAL A 65 1.47 10.94 -6.96
N ILE A 66 1.17 9.74 -6.48
CA ILE A 66 0.35 8.75 -7.19
C ILE A 66 -1.04 8.76 -6.58
N VAL A 67 -2.09 8.67 -7.41
CA VAL A 67 -3.47 8.52 -6.96
C VAL A 67 -3.99 7.18 -7.45
N ILE A 68 -4.58 6.40 -6.55
CA ILE A 68 -5.14 5.07 -6.84
C ILE A 68 -6.56 5.02 -6.32
N GLU A 69 -7.48 4.56 -7.16
CA GLU A 69 -8.88 4.30 -6.81
C GLU A 69 -9.11 2.78 -6.86
N PRO A 70 -8.84 2.05 -5.77
CA PRO A 70 -8.94 0.59 -5.76
C PRO A 70 -10.39 0.14 -5.92
N LYS A 71 -10.59 -1.01 -6.56
CA LYS A 71 -11.89 -1.68 -6.67
C LYS A 71 -11.95 -2.95 -5.86
N THR A 72 -10.80 -3.62 -5.73
CA THR A 72 -10.67 -4.92 -5.07
C THR A 72 -9.47 -4.92 -4.14
N PHE A 73 -9.38 -5.91 -3.25
CA PHE A 73 -8.24 -6.08 -2.35
C PHE A 73 -6.89 -6.18 -3.09
N ASP A 74 -6.85 -6.78 -4.29
CA ASP A 74 -5.60 -7.02 -5.04
C ASP A 74 -4.90 -5.70 -5.45
N ASP A 75 -5.67 -4.61 -5.60
CA ASP A 75 -5.14 -3.28 -5.90
C ASP A 75 -4.20 -2.75 -4.79
N ALA A 76 -4.28 -3.31 -3.57
CA ALA A 76 -3.39 -2.96 -2.47
C ALA A 76 -1.91 -3.22 -2.80
N GLN A 77 -1.62 -4.22 -3.63
CA GLN A 77 -0.25 -4.51 -4.07
C GLN A 77 0.34 -3.34 -4.87
N GLN A 78 -0.46 -2.67 -5.69
CA GLN A 78 -0.02 -1.51 -6.46
C GLN A 78 0.35 -0.34 -5.55
N VAL A 79 -0.42 -0.12 -4.47
CA VAL A 79 -0.09 0.90 -3.46
C VAL A 79 1.25 0.57 -2.79
N ALA A 80 1.43 -0.67 -2.35
CA ALA A 80 2.67 -1.11 -1.68
C ALA A 80 3.91 -0.95 -2.57
N ASN A 81 3.80 -1.30 -3.86
CA ASN A 81 4.90 -1.14 -4.81
C ASN A 81 5.32 0.33 -4.97
N ASN A 82 4.35 1.26 -5.06
CA ASN A 82 4.65 2.68 -5.17
C ASN A 82 5.31 3.23 -3.88
N LEU A 83 4.84 2.79 -2.70
CA LEU A 83 5.45 3.17 -1.43
C LEU A 83 6.89 2.67 -1.31
N ARG A 84 7.17 1.43 -1.74
CA ARG A 84 8.52 0.86 -1.80
C ARG A 84 9.44 1.66 -2.71
N GLU A 85 8.91 2.21 -3.80
CA GLU A 85 9.63 3.12 -4.71
C GLU A 85 9.75 4.56 -4.20
N LYS A 86 9.44 4.81 -2.92
CA LYS A 86 9.52 6.13 -2.27
C LYS A 86 8.58 7.18 -2.89
N LYS A 87 7.47 6.72 -3.49
CA LYS A 87 6.42 7.58 -4.07
C LYS A 87 5.22 7.66 -3.11
N PRO A 88 4.79 8.86 -2.68
CA PRO A 88 3.55 9.02 -1.93
C PRO A 88 2.34 8.57 -2.74
N VAL A 89 1.37 7.97 -2.07
CA VAL A 89 0.14 7.46 -2.68
C VAL A 89 -1.09 8.03 -1.97
N VAL A 90 -2.01 8.60 -2.74
CA VAL A 90 -3.37 8.93 -2.30
C VAL A 90 -4.29 7.80 -2.74
N ILE A 91 -5.03 7.23 -1.80
CA ILE A 91 -6.00 6.16 -2.04
C ILE A 91 -7.40 6.73 -1.90
N ASN A 92 -8.23 6.58 -2.93
CA ASN A 92 -9.64 6.97 -2.92
C ASN A 92 -10.54 5.72 -2.90
N PHE A 93 -11.22 5.49 -1.78
CA PHE A 93 -12.13 4.37 -1.56
C PHE A 93 -13.60 4.68 -1.91
N GLU A 94 -13.91 5.79 -2.60
CA GLU A 94 -15.30 6.15 -2.96
C GLU A 94 -16.03 5.07 -3.77
N LYS A 95 -15.32 4.29 -4.59
CA LYS A 95 -15.88 3.19 -5.39
C LYS A 95 -15.41 1.80 -4.93
N THR A 96 -14.90 1.70 -3.71
CA THR A 96 -14.47 0.43 -3.11
C THR A 96 -15.52 -0.08 -2.14
N GLU A 97 -15.78 -1.38 -2.13
CA GLU A 97 -16.66 -1.99 -1.13
C GLU A 97 -16.05 -1.85 0.28
N ALA A 98 -16.91 -1.72 1.29
CA ALA A 98 -16.46 -1.40 2.65
C ALA A 98 -15.54 -2.48 3.25
N ASP A 99 -15.76 -3.75 2.89
CA ASP A 99 -14.95 -4.85 3.40
C ASP A 99 -13.58 -4.92 2.72
N ASP A 100 -13.52 -4.67 1.41
CA ASP A 100 -12.24 -4.55 0.71
C ASP A 100 -11.47 -3.30 1.16
N ALA A 101 -12.12 -2.17 1.36
CA ALA A 101 -11.48 -0.96 1.86
C ALA A 101 -10.78 -1.19 3.22
N LYS A 102 -11.43 -1.90 4.17
CA LYS A 102 -10.82 -2.28 5.45
C LYS A 102 -9.60 -3.16 5.25
N ARG A 103 -9.72 -4.23 4.46
CA ARG A 103 -8.62 -5.15 4.19
C ARG A 103 -7.42 -4.45 3.54
N ILE A 104 -7.68 -3.55 2.59
CA ILE A 104 -6.65 -2.73 1.96
C ILE A 104 -5.99 -1.83 3.02
N ILE A 105 -6.75 -1.14 3.87
CA ILE A 105 -6.19 -0.29 4.94
C ILE A 105 -5.32 -1.10 5.89
N ASP A 106 -5.74 -2.30 6.30
CA ASP A 106 -4.96 -3.17 7.19
C ASP A 106 -3.63 -3.58 6.54
N PHE A 107 -3.67 -4.01 5.28
CA PHE A 107 -2.49 -4.39 4.52
C PHE A 107 -1.52 -3.21 4.32
N ILE A 108 -2.05 -2.04 3.97
CA ILE A 108 -1.21 -0.85 3.77
C ILE A 108 -0.66 -0.33 5.08
N SER A 109 -1.41 -0.41 6.19
CA SER A 109 -0.90 -0.05 7.51
C SER A 109 0.31 -0.91 7.88
N GLY A 110 0.25 -2.22 7.65
CA GLY A 110 1.39 -3.13 7.81
C GLY A 110 2.56 -2.79 6.89
N THR A 111 2.28 -2.45 5.63
CA THR A 111 3.29 -2.04 4.65
C THR A 111 3.99 -0.74 5.06
N THR A 112 3.24 0.29 5.45
CA THR A 112 3.80 1.58 5.89
C THR A 112 4.62 1.41 7.16
N TYR A 113 4.18 0.55 8.09
CA TYR A 113 4.94 0.22 9.29
C TYR A 113 6.31 -0.39 8.94
N ALA A 114 6.34 -1.36 8.03
CA ALA A 114 7.58 -2.01 7.58
C ALA A 114 8.52 -1.05 6.82
N LEU A 115 7.99 -0.05 6.12
CA LEU A 115 8.76 0.94 5.35
C LEU A 115 9.10 2.21 6.14
N ASN A 116 8.82 2.25 7.44
CA ASN A 116 8.91 3.46 8.28
C ASN A 116 8.17 4.67 7.68
N GLY A 117 7.06 4.40 7.00
CA GLY A 117 6.16 5.41 6.46
C GLY A 117 4.97 5.67 7.39
N GLU A 118 4.04 6.46 6.91
CA GLU A 118 2.79 6.80 7.61
C GLU A 118 1.58 6.70 6.68
N ILE A 119 0.43 6.35 7.25
CA ILE A 119 -0.88 6.41 6.60
C ILE A 119 -1.76 7.38 7.37
N LYS A 120 -2.43 8.29 6.66
CA LYS A 120 -3.27 9.34 7.25
C LYS A 120 -4.57 9.49 6.48
N LYS A 121 -5.69 9.53 7.19
CA LYS A 121 -6.98 9.88 6.59
C LYS A 121 -7.02 11.38 6.32
N VAL A 122 -7.27 11.78 5.08
CA VAL A 122 -7.26 13.18 4.64
C VAL A 122 -8.64 13.67 4.18
N GLY A 123 -9.60 12.76 4.01
CA GLY A 123 -10.97 13.07 3.63
C GLY A 123 -11.94 11.91 3.88
N HIS A 124 -13.18 12.06 3.41
CA HIS A 124 -14.15 10.97 3.42
C HIS A 124 -13.72 9.91 2.42
N ASN A 125 -13.42 8.70 2.89
CA ASN A 125 -12.90 7.60 2.07
C ASN A 125 -11.58 7.91 1.32
N VAL A 126 -10.84 8.95 1.71
CA VAL A 126 -9.55 9.31 1.09
C VAL A 126 -8.43 9.25 2.12
N PHE A 127 -7.36 8.52 1.76
CA PHE A 127 -6.19 8.30 2.60
C PHE A 127 -4.91 8.69 1.86
N LEU A 128 -3.95 9.25 2.58
CA LEU A 128 -2.60 9.53 2.12
C LEU A 128 -1.65 8.54 2.78
N CYS A 129 -0.85 7.86 1.96
CA CYS A 129 0.23 6.99 2.39
C CYS A 129 1.55 7.62 1.96
N ALA A 130 2.41 7.92 2.93
CA ALA A 130 3.69 8.57 2.70
C ALA A 130 4.83 7.62 3.13
N PRO A 131 5.81 7.35 2.25
CA PRO A 131 7.03 6.65 2.62
C PRO A 131 7.96 7.55 3.47
N SER A 132 8.99 6.97 4.08
CA SER A 132 9.88 7.64 5.05
C SER A 132 10.60 8.90 4.55
N ASN A 133 10.67 9.13 3.24
CA ASN A 133 11.25 10.33 2.64
C ASN A 133 10.27 11.51 2.51
N VAL A 134 9.01 11.35 2.92
CA VAL A 134 7.98 12.39 2.81
C VAL A 134 7.37 12.64 4.18
N ASN A 135 7.43 13.89 4.62
CA ASN A 135 6.86 14.32 5.90
C ASN A 135 5.45 14.86 5.68
N VAL A 136 4.43 14.27 6.30
CA VAL A 136 3.05 14.77 6.20
C VAL A 136 2.73 15.65 7.40
N SER A 137 2.35 16.90 7.14
CA SER A 137 1.69 17.76 8.13
C SER A 137 0.22 17.87 7.78
N TYR A 138 -0.66 17.60 8.75
CA TYR A 138 -2.11 17.71 8.58
C TYR A 138 -2.67 18.42 9.80
N THR A 139 -3.25 19.60 9.58
CA THR A 139 -3.94 20.38 10.60
C THR A 139 -5.40 19.93 10.61
N GLU A 140 -5.79 19.17 11.63
CA GLU A 140 -7.20 18.92 11.90
C GLU A 140 -7.80 20.21 12.44
N GLU A 141 -8.57 20.92 11.61
CA GLU A 141 -9.53 21.88 12.15
C GLU A 141 -10.65 21.07 12.83
N GLU A 142 -10.41 20.68 14.08
CA GLU A 142 -11.49 20.23 14.96
C GLU A 142 -12.57 21.30 14.92
N LYS A 143 -13.77 20.94 14.42
CA LYS A 143 -14.95 21.79 14.50
C LYS A 143 -15.28 22.06 15.98
N LYS A 144 -14.66 23.07 16.58
CA LYS A 144 -15.15 23.77 17.77
C LYS A 144 -16.29 24.71 17.40
N VAL A 145 -17.29 24.22 16.67
CA VAL A 145 -18.55 24.94 16.44
C VAL A 145 -19.47 24.67 17.63
N SER A 146 -19.06 25.08 18.83
CA SER A 146 -19.91 25.00 20.04
C SER A 146 -19.45 25.92 21.17
N ALA A 147 -18.20 26.41 21.16
CA ALA A 147 -17.68 27.23 22.27
C ALA A 147 -17.88 28.74 22.09
N GLU A 148 -18.16 29.20 20.87
CA GLU A 148 -18.20 30.64 20.58
C GLU A 148 -19.42 30.96 19.71
N MET A 149 -20.56 31.23 20.34
CA MET A 149 -21.10 32.61 20.40
C MET A 149 -22.58 32.65 20.87
N PRO A 150 -22.91 33.66 21.69
CA PRO A 150 -23.76 33.50 22.87
C PRO A 150 -25.20 34.01 22.70
N TRP A 151 -25.71 34.12 21.46
CA TRP A 151 -27.09 34.59 21.20
C TRP A 151 -28.19 33.65 21.71
N LEU A 152 -27.81 32.52 22.31
CA LEU A 152 -28.69 31.57 22.99
C LEU A 152 -28.76 31.79 24.52
N LYS A 153 -28.44 32.99 25.00
CA LYS A 153 -28.70 33.37 26.40
C LYS A 153 -29.64 34.57 26.46
N LYS A 154 -30.93 34.21 26.50
CA LYS A 154 -32.13 34.88 27.02
C LYS A 154 -32.38 36.34 26.66
#